data_AF-A0A924F8L2-F1
#
_entry.id   AF-A0A924F8L2-F1
#
_cell.length_a   1.000
_cell.length_b   1.000
_cell.length_c   1.000
_cell.angle_alpha   90.00
_cell.angle_beta   90.00
_cell.angle_gamma   90.00
#
_symmetry.space_group_name_H-M   'P 1'
#
loop_
_entity.id
_entity.type
_entity.pdbx_description
1 polymer ?
#
loop_
_entity_poly.entity_id
_entity_poly.type
_entity_poly.pdbx_seq_one_letter_code
_entity_poly.pdbx_strand_id
1 'polypeptide(L)'
;MKFSSFAAIAALLLISSINAAFGQYAPSIDDAQNFAVLAASTVTNNGSTVINGNAGVSPGSAITGFLPAETISGTKFSSALSQAGATQKDTQLLFAKLATFVAPTENNLTGKDLGSLTLKPGTYSFPSSVGITGTLTLDDGGDPNAVFVFKIGSTLTTAPHSKVIMKSGGRGPNVFWHVGSSATIGTYSTFVGNIIATASIAMTTGATTTGKLTALTGVVTIDINIALDLSKELADRDGDGIPDLMDDFPDDADKAFKSFSSLGEGSTIGFEDQWPVRGDFDINDLVITSKYTVITNAKNQVVQVIGDYKLQAAGGSIDNGFGVMFPLDRSKVVKIEGAVLEENQSKAVIILFDNMHKEMANGNTEPGKPQSEPKVYTVKFDIEKGPLLEDFGMEFNSFIFYKVGTSRHEVHMTGNAPTDLIDKSLFGTSDDNSDPATGRYYVTKTGLPYAIAVPAGKFQYPIEGKDVTLAYLHFAEWAASGGKSFADWYDNVSTGYRNPEFIYSK
;
A
#
# COMPACT_ATOMS: atom_id res chain seq x y z
N MET A 1 -58.76 25.68 43.70
CA MET A 1 -58.48 25.86 42.26
C MET A 1 -57.05 26.37 42.10
N LYS A 2 -56.28 25.70 41.24
CA LYS A 2 -55.18 26.18 40.37
C LYS A 2 -54.02 27.05 40.96
N PHE A 3 -52.86 26.39 41.02
CA PHE A 3 -51.48 26.74 40.61
C PHE A 3 -51.03 28.18 40.28
N SER A 4 -49.82 28.53 40.74
CA SER A 4 -48.68 29.13 40.00
C SER A 4 -47.48 29.29 40.97
N SER A 5 -46.42 28.47 40.92
CA SER A 5 -45.20 28.52 40.07
C SER A 5 -44.32 29.76 40.27
N PHE A 6 -43.18 29.61 40.97
CA PHE A 6 -41.92 30.31 40.70
C PHE A 6 -40.72 29.41 41.01
N ALA A 7 -39.75 29.44 40.10
CA ALA A 7 -38.66 28.50 39.89
C ALA A 7 -37.49 28.66 40.88
N ALA A 8 -36.91 27.53 41.31
CA ALA A 8 -35.60 27.47 41.95
C ALA A 8 -34.55 26.98 40.94
N ILE A 9 -33.51 27.80 40.73
CA ILE A 9 -32.32 27.43 39.95
C ILE A 9 -31.47 26.50 40.83
N ALA A 10 -31.42 25.22 40.47
CA ALA A 10 -30.47 24.26 41.03
C ALA A 10 -29.22 24.23 40.16
N ALA A 11 -28.08 24.61 40.73
CA ALA A 11 -26.77 24.46 40.11
C ALA A 11 -26.43 22.96 40.00
N LEU A 12 -26.33 22.48 38.76
CA LEU A 12 -25.93 21.12 38.44
C LEU A 12 -24.41 21.00 38.60
N LEU A 13 -23.95 20.43 39.73
CA LEU A 13 -22.58 19.94 39.86
C LEU A 13 -22.43 18.74 38.92
N LEU A 14 -21.80 18.97 37.76
CA LEU A 14 -21.27 17.93 36.89
C LEU A 14 -20.14 17.22 37.65
N ILE A 15 -20.46 16.08 38.26
CA ILE A 15 -19.45 15.10 38.64
C ILE A 15 -18.93 14.51 37.32
N SER A 16 -17.83 15.06 36.82
CA SER A 16 -17.03 14.38 35.81
C SER A 16 -16.56 13.06 36.41
N SER A 17 -17.16 11.95 35.97
CA SER A 17 -16.63 10.62 36.17
C SER A 17 -15.25 10.57 35.48
N ILE A 18 -14.20 10.69 36.29
CA ILE A 18 -12.84 10.39 35.87
C ILE A 18 -12.81 8.88 35.62
N ASN A 19 -12.97 8.45 34.37
CA ASN A 19 -12.55 7.11 33.97
C ASN A 19 -11.02 7.12 34.01
N ALA A 20 -10.46 6.82 35.18
CA ALA A 20 -9.09 6.38 35.28
C ALA A 20 -8.98 5.07 34.49
N ALA A 21 -8.44 5.14 33.28
CA ALA A 21 -7.98 3.96 32.57
C ALA A 21 -6.90 3.32 33.45
N PHE A 22 -7.22 2.20 34.10
CA PHE A 22 -6.21 1.36 34.74
C PHE A 22 -5.25 0.91 33.63
N GLY A 23 -4.03 1.44 33.63
CA GLY A 23 -2.97 0.98 32.73
C GLY A 23 -2.74 -0.51 32.97
N GLN A 24 -3.16 -1.32 32.00
CA GLN A 24 -2.98 -2.75 32.02
C GLN A 24 -1.50 -3.03 31.77
N TYR A 25 -0.75 -3.44 32.79
CA TYR A 25 0.62 -3.91 32.60
C TYR A 25 0.60 -5.19 31.75
N ALA A 26 1.36 -5.19 30.65
CA ALA A 26 1.55 -6.38 29.83
C ALA A 26 2.08 -7.53 30.69
N PRO A 27 1.51 -8.75 30.60
CA PRO A 27 2.16 -9.92 31.17
C PRO A 27 3.57 -10.06 30.57
N SER A 28 4.59 -10.11 31.43
CA SER A 28 5.95 -10.42 30.98
C SER A 28 6.01 -11.84 30.37
N ILE A 29 6.75 -11.96 29.27
CA ILE A 29 7.00 -13.17 28.46
C ILE A 29 8.35 -13.82 28.86
N ASP A 30 8.93 -13.44 30.00
CA ASP A 30 10.38 -13.47 30.22
C ASP A 30 11.10 -14.84 30.18
N ASP A 31 10.41 -15.97 30.09
CA ASP A 31 11.02 -17.30 29.84
C ASP A 31 10.60 -17.96 28.50
N ALA A 32 9.58 -17.42 27.81
CA ALA A 32 9.14 -17.87 26.48
C ALA A 32 9.92 -17.21 25.32
N GLN A 33 11.06 -16.59 25.64
CA GLN A 33 11.61 -15.55 24.79
C GLN A 33 11.95 -16.00 23.37
N ASN A 34 12.33 -17.26 23.12
CA ASN A 34 12.93 -17.65 21.83
C ASN A 34 12.07 -18.49 20.86
N PHE A 35 10.77 -18.72 21.08
CA PHE A 35 9.96 -19.54 20.16
C PHE A 35 9.00 -18.68 19.32
N ALA A 36 9.20 -18.72 17.99
CA ALA A 36 8.20 -18.26 17.02
C ALA A 36 7.03 -19.24 16.96
N VAL A 37 7.35 -20.54 17.04
CA VAL A 37 6.39 -21.63 16.88
C VAL A 37 6.62 -22.67 17.96
N LEU A 38 5.57 -22.97 18.71
CA LEU A 38 5.58 -23.97 19.75
C LEU A 38 4.32 -24.83 19.66
N ALA A 39 4.46 -26.15 19.60
CA ALA A 39 3.34 -27.08 19.60
C ALA A 39 3.48 -28.11 20.71
N ALA A 40 2.37 -28.71 21.12
CA ALA A 40 2.42 -29.79 22.08
C ALA A 40 2.70 -31.15 21.42
N SER A 41 2.06 -31.40 20.27
CA SER A 41 2.19 -32.70 19.57
C SER A 41 3.18 -32.66 18.42
N THR A 42 2.98 -31.77 17.45
CA THR A 42 3.79 -31.68 16.22
C THR A 42 3.85 -30.24 15.69
N VAL A 43 5.01 -29.84 15.17
CA VAL A 43 5.11 -28.71 14.23
C VAL A 43 5.28 -29.28 12.83
N THR A 44 4.35 -28.99 11.93
CA THR A 44 4.35 -29.46 10.55
C THR A 44 4.51 -28.28 9.61
N ASN A 45 5.46 -28.37 8.69
CA ASN A 45 5.62 -27.41 7.60
C ASN A 45 5.23 -28.02 6.24
N ASN A 46 4.52 -27.25 5.42
CA ASN A 46 4.23 -27.55 4.03
C ASN A 46 4.87 -26.45 3.16
N GLY A 47 5.70 -26.82 2.19
CA GLY A 47 6.36 -25.85 1.30
C GLY A 47 7.45 -24.99 1.97
N SER A 48 7.80 -23.87 1.33
CA SER A 48 8.91 -22.99 1.74
C SER A 48 8.45 -21.94 2.75
N THR A 49 8.45 -22.29 4.04
CA THR A 49 8.10 -21.40 5.16
C THR A 49 9.35 -20.86 5.82
N VAL A 50 9.31 -19.62 6.30
CA VAL A 50 10.34 -19.05 7.15
C VAL A 50 9.87 -18.94 8.59
N ILE A 51 10.65 -19.51 9.50
CA ILE A 51 10.47 -19.34 10.94
C ILE A 51 11.66 -18.58 11.48
N ASN A 52 11.43 -17.33 11.77
CA ASN A 52 12.45 -16.41 12.20
C ASN A 52 12.60 -16.46 13.72
N GLY A 53 12.94 -17.65 14.25
CA GLY A 53 12.92 -17.99 15.67
C GLY A 53 13.13 -19.47 15.96
N ASN A 54 13.04 -19.90 17.22
CA ASN A 54 13.02 -21.32 17.51
C ASN A 54 11.67 -21.94 17.13
N ALA A 55 11.74 -23.21 16.75
CA ALA A 55 10.58 -24.08 16.62
C ALA A 55 10.65 -25.16 17.70
N GLY A 56 9.55 -25.38 18.41
CA GLY A 56 9.52 -26.22 19.59
C GLY A 56 8.37 -27.21 19.58
N VAL A 57 8.64 -28.43 20.06
CA VAL A 57 7.60 -29.40 20.38
C VAL A 57 7.83 -29.98 21.77
N SER A 58 6.80 -29.93 22.61
CA SER A 58 6.79 -30.62 23.90
C SER A 58 5.36 -30.81 24.41
N PRO A 59 4.97 -32.01 24.90
CA PRO A 59 5.82 -33.17 25.17
C PRO A 59 6.11 -34.05 23.95
N GLY A 60 5.52 -33.74 22.79
CA GLY A 60 5.84 -34.41 21.53
C GLY A 60 7.28 -34.22 21.08
N SER A 61 7.64 -34.85 19.97
CA SER A 61 9.02 -34.83 19.45
C SER A 61 9.12 -34.49 17.97
N ALA A 62 8.00 -34.37 17.24
CA ALA A 62 8.00 -34.32 15.80
C ALA A 62 7.97 -32.88 15.27
N ILE A 63 9.06 -32.47 14.61
CA ILE A 63 9.13 -31.26 13.77
C ILE A 63 9.39 -31.73 12.35
N THR A 64 8.39 -31.64 11.47
CA THR A 64 8.39 -32.33 10.16
C THR A 64 8.12 -31.36 8.99
N GLY A 65 8.49 -31.78 7.78
CA GLY A 65 8.18 -31.04 6.55
C GLY A 65 9.10 -29.84 6.27
N PHE A 66 10.18 -29.71 7.02
CA PHE A 66 11.25 -28.75 6.73
C PHE A 66 12.32 -29.45 5.84
N LEU A 67 12.67 -28.83 4.71
CA LEU A 67 13.62 -29.37 3.74
C LEU A 67 15.04 -28.85 4.02
N PRO A 68 16.13 -29.58 3.69
CA PRO A 68 17.50 -29.35 4.19
C PRO A 68 18.14 -27.95 4.03
N ALA A 69 17.54 -27.04 3.26
CA ALA A 69 17.91 -25.63 3.18
C ALA A 69 17.15 -24.79 4.24
N GLU A 70 16.95 -25.33 5.44
CA GLU A 70 15.88 -24.87 6.35
C GLU A 70 15.98 -23.40 6.75
N THR A 71 14.85 -22.75 6.56
CA THR A 71 14.45 -21.35 6.77
C THR A 71 14.00 -21.08 8.22
N ILE A 72 14.44 -21.91 9.18
CA ILE A 72 14.31 -21.63 10.61
C ILE A 72 15.59 -20.91 11.08
N SER A 73 15.54 -19.64 11.47
CA SER A 73 16.73 -18.88 11.92
C SER A 73 17.18 -19.25 13.35
N GLY A 74 16.29 -19.87 14.13
CA GLY A 74 16.54 -20.39 15.47
C GLY A 74 16.90 -21.88 15.51
N THR A 75 16.87 -22.45 16.71
CA THR A 75 17.12 -23.88 16.96
C THR A 75 15.81 -24.64 17.08
N LYS A 76 15.80 -25.89 16.61
CA LYS A 76 14.70 -26.82 16.85
C LYS A 76 14.86 -27.47 18.22
N PHE A 77 13.82 -27.39 19.05
CA PHE A 77 13.78 -28.05 20.34
C PHE A 77 12.67 -29.09 20.37
N SER A 78 13.01 -30.30 20.80
CA SER A 78 12.06 -31.37 21.05
C SER A 78 12.38 -32.02 22.38
N SER A 79 11.35 -32.50 23.10
CA SER A 79 11.39 -33.05 24.48
C SER A 79 10.98 -32.07 25.57
N ALA A 80 10.31 -32.61 26.60
CA ALA A 80 9.93 -31.93 27.83
C ALA A 80 11.11 -31.46 28.69
N LEU A 81 12.31 -32.02 28.49
CA LEU A 81 13.53 -31.59 29.18
C LEU A 81 14.29 -30.47 28.43
N SER A 82 13.86 -30.14 27.22
CA SER A 82 14.43 -29.06 26.42
C SER A 82 13.80 -27.72 26.75
N GLN A 83 14.31 -26.63 26.15
CA GLN A 83 13.69 -25.31 26.26
C GLN A 83 12.22 -25.31 25.82
N ALA A 84 11.82 -26.17 24.86
CA ALA A 84 10.42 -26.29 24.46
C ALA A 84 9.51 -26.78 25.60
N GLY A 85 10.01 -27.62 26.51
CA GLY A 85 9.27 -28.09 27.67
C GLY A 85 9.04 -27.02 28.72
N ALA A 86 10.08 -26.25 29.06
CA ALA A 86 9.97 -25.10 29.93
C ALA A 86 9.01 -24.06 29.35
N THR A 87 9.21 -23.67 28.08
CA THR A 87 8.38 -22.66 27.43
C THR A 87 6.92 -23.09 27.25
N GLN A 88 6.61 -24.38 27.03
CA GLN A 88 5.23 -24.87 27.03
C GLN A 88 4.56 -24.63 28.40
N LYS A 89 5.26 -24.92 29.50
CA LYS A 89 4.75 -24.68 30.85
C LYS A 89 4.54 -23.18 31.11
N ASP A 90 5.49 -22.34 30.71
CA ASP A 90 5.37 -20.89 30.90
C ASP A 90 4.23 -20.31 30.06
N THR A 91 4.03 -20.82 28.85
CA THR A 91 2.92 -20.40 27.99
C THR A 91 1.57 -20.87 28.53
N GLN A 92 1.49 -22.03 29.18
CA GLN A 92 0.30 -22.46 29.93
C GLN A 92 -0.02 -21.51 31.09
N LEU A 93 1.01 -21.05 31.82
CA LEU A 93 0.84 -20.05 32.88
C LEU A 93 0.38 -18.70 32.32
N LEU A 94 0.94 -18.26 31.19
CA LEU A 94 0.51 -17.06 30.49
C LEU A 94 -0.93 -17.17 30.01
N PHE A 95 -1.33 -18.31 29.44
CA PHE A 95 -2.71 -18.57 29.03
C PHE A 95 -3.67 -18.44 30.22
N ALA A 96 -3.35 -19.09 31.34
CA ALA A 96 -4.12 -18.97 32.57
C ALA A 96 -4.19 -17.53 33.10
N LYS A 97 -3.09 -16.76 32.99
CA LYS A 97 -3.03 -15.35 33.36
C LYS A 97 -3.88 -14.46 32.46
N LEU A 98 -3.84 -14.65 31.13
CA LEU A 98 -4.69 -13.92 30.19
C LEU A 98 -6.18 -14.20 30.44
N ALA A 99 -6.51 -15.42 30.89
CA ALA A 99 -7.89 -15.76 31.26
C ALA A 99 -8.43 -14.91 32.43
N THR A 100 -7.56 -14.40 33.32
CA THR A 100 -7.96 -13.56 34.47
C THR A 100 -8.23 -12.10 34.07
N PHE A 101 -7.88 -11.69 32.85
CA PHE A 101 -8.12 -10.33 32.39
C PHE A 101 -9.62 -10.09 32.24
N VAL A 102 -10.13 -9.00 32.83
CA VAL A 102 -11.56 -8.67 32.80
C VAL A 102 -11.86 -7.83 31.57
N ALA A 103 -12.74 -8.33 30.70
CA ALA A 103 -13.29 -7.54 29.61
C ALA A 103 -14.46 -6.70 30.13
N PRO A 104 -14.47 -5.37 29.93
CA PRO A 104 -15.65 -4.54 30.14
C PRO A 104 -16.84 -5.06 29.33
N THR A 105 -18.07 -4.84 29.82
CA THR A 105 -19.29 -5.35 29.16
C THR A 105 -19.43 -4.83 27.72
N GLU A 106 -19.03 -3.57 27.49
CA GLU A 106 -19.00 -2.92 26.18
C GLU A 106 -17.98 -3.54 25.19
N ASN A 107 -16.98 -4.24 25.70
CA ASN A 107 -15.97 -4.95 24.91
C ASN A 107 -16.33 -6.42 24.67
N ASN A 108 -17.55 -6.84 25.04
CA ASN A 108 -18.12 -8.08 24.56
C ASN A 108 -18.60 -7.90 23.12
N LEU A 109 -17.82 -8.39 22.17
CA LEU A 109 -18.07 -8.26 20.74
C LEU A 109 -18.58 -9.58 20.11
N THR A 110 -19.21 -10.43 20.92
CA THR A 110 -19.77 -11.72 20.46
C THR A 110 -20.69 -11.54 19.26
N GLY A 111 -20.49 -12.38 18.24
CA GLY A 111 -21.28 -12.37 17.00
C GLY A 111 -20.88 -11.29 15.99
N LYS A 112 -19.90 -10.44 16.31
CA LYS A 112 -19.35 -9.47 15.35
C LYS A 112 -18.15 -10.05 14.63
N ASP A 113 -18.06 -9.78 13.32
CA ASP A 113 -16.82 -9.90 12.57
C ASP A 113 -15.91 -8.70 12.89
N LEU A 114 -14.61 -8.95 13.04
CA LEU A 114 -13.66 -7.91 13.44
C LEU A 114 -13.04 -7.13 12.28
N GLY A 115 -13.16 -7.61 11.03
CA GLY A 115 -12.38 -7.13 9.88
C GLY A 115 -12.80 -5.78 9.28
N SER A 116 -13.50 -4.96 10.06
CA SER A 116 -13.74 -3.54 9.77
C SER A 116 -13.62 -2.66 11.01
N LEU A 117 -13.32 -3.26 12.16
CA LEU A 117 -13.32 -2.56 13.42
C LEU A 117 -11.97 -1.87 13.65
N THR A 118 -12.04 -0.72 14.30
CA THR A 118 -10.89 -0.09 14.94
C THR A 118 -11.07 -0.21 16.45
N LEU A 119 -10.16 -0.92 17.10
CA LEU A 119 -10.22 -1.21 18.54
C LEU A 119 -9.12 -0.46 19.26
N LYS A 120 -9.44 0.10 20.43
CA LYS A 120 -8.48 0.76 21.32
C LYS A 120 -7.82 -0.28 22.25
N PRO A 121 -6.76 0.07 23.00
CA PRO A 121 -6.12 -0.88 23.90
C PRO A 121 -7.13 -1.34 24.96
N GLY A 122 -7.11 -2.63 25.27
CA GLY A 122 -8.02 -3.22 26.23
C GLY A 122 -8.24 -4.73 26.06
N THR A 123 -9.08 -5.27 26.94
CA THR A 123 -9.48 -6.67 26.92
C THR A 123 -10.86 -6.82 26.26
N TYR A 124 -10.97 -7.74 25.31
CA TYR A 124 -12.16 -8.05 24.50
C TYR A 124 -12.57 -9.50 24.72
N SER A 125 -13.88 -9.78 24.73
CA SER A 125 -14.40 -11.14 25.00
C SER A 125 -15.37 -11.65 23.96
N PHE A 126 -15.24 -12.94 23.64
CA PHE A 126 -16.06 -13.69 22.70
C PHE A 126 -16.28 -15.09 23.29
N PRO A 127 -17.41 -15.42 23.96
CA PRO A 127 -17.65 -16.78 24.45
C PRO A 127 -17.77 -17.81 23.33
N SER A 128 -18.02 -17.38 22.09
CA SER A 128 -18.08 -18.19 20.88
C SER A 128 -16.83 -18.05 20.01
N SER A 129 -16.87 -18.61 18.80
CA SER A 129 -15.89 -18.34 17.75
C SER A 129 -15.93 -16.87 17.30
N VAL A 130 -14.82 -16.40 16.75
CA VAL A 130 -14.68 -15.06 16.15
C VAL A 130 -14.06 -15.16 14.75
N GLY A 131 -14.61 -14.36 13.84
CA GLY A 131 -14.16 -14.20 12.47
C GLY A 131 -13.49 -12.86 12.24
N ILE A 132 -12.53 -12.83 11.30
CA ILE A 132 -11.95 -11.59 10.78
C ILE A 132 -12.04 -11.63 9.26
N THR A 133 -12.90 -10.78 8.68
CA THR A 133 -13.10 -10.61 7.25
C THR A 133 -12.77 -9.18 6.85
N GLY A 134 -11.60 -8.96 6.24
CA GLY A 134 -11.07 -7.62 5.95
C GLY A 134 -9.99 -7.22 6.95
N THR A 135 -9.93 -5.93 7.30
CA THR A 135 -8.89 -5.36 8.18
C THR A 135 -9.43 -5.03 9.57
N LEU A 136 -8.89 -5.69 10.59
CA LEU A 136 -8.98 -5.25 11.98
C LEU A 136 -7.81 -4.29 12.28
N THR A 137 -8.13 -3.08 12.75
CA THR A 137 -7.14 -2.07 13.15
C THR A 137 -7.06 -1.97 14.68
N LEU A 138 -5.86 -2.10 15.22
CA LEU A 138 -5.57 -1.91 16.64
C LEU A 138 -4.99 -0.50 16.84
N ASP A 139 -5.84 0.42 17.28
CA ASP A 139 -5.49 1.81 17.57
C ASP A 139 -4.80 1.90 18.93
N ASP A 140 -3.48 1.78 18.92
CA ASP A 140 -2.61 1.95 20.08
C ASP A 140 -2.44 3.42 20.51
N GLY A 141 -3.01 4.37 19.75
CA GLY A 141 -2.86 5.79 20.03
C GLY A 141 -1.41 6.28 20.02
N GLY A 142 -0.49 5.53 19.41
CA GLY A 142 0.96 5.79 19.44
C GLY A 142 1.67 5.35 20.73
N ASP A 143 1.01 4.61 21.63
CA ASP A 143 1.66 4.04 22.81
C ASP A 143 2.31 2.69 22.48
N PRO A 144 3.65 2.58 22.49
CA PRO A 144 4.34 1.30 22.23
C PRO A 144 4.05 0.22 23.29
N ASN A 145 3.52 0.62 24.46
CA ASN A 145 3.13 -0.30 25.53
C ASN A 145 1.63 -0.65 25.52
N ALA A 146 0.88 -0.22 24.51
CA ALA A 146 -0.54 -0.51 24.39
C ALA A 146 -0.82 -2.02 24.41
N VAL A 147 -1.69 -2.45 25.33
CA VAL A 147 -2.03 -3.86 25.51
C VAL A 147 -3.39 -4.18 24.90
N PHE A 148 -3.44 -5.24 24.11
CA PHE A 148 -4.68 -5.78 23.55
C PHE A 148 -4.80 -7.25 23.93
N VAL A 149 -5.92 -7.64 24.54
CA VAL A 149 -6.18 -9.04 24.91
C VAL A 149 -7.51 -9.50 24.35
N PHE A 150 -7.48 -10.47 23.44
CA PHE A 150 -8.66 -11.09 22.85
C PHE A 150 -8.92 -12.44 23.50
N LYS A 151 -10.01 -12.55 24.26
CA LYS A 151 -10.44 -13.78 24.95
C LYS A 151 -11.52 -14.46 24.14
N ILE A 152 -11.16 -15.53 23.46
CA ILE A 152 -12.02 -16.26 22.52
C ILE A 152 -12.32 -17.64 23.12
N GLY A 153 -13.59 -17.96 23.33
CA GLY A 153 -14.05 -19.19 23.98
C GLY A 153 -13.98 -20.41 23.07
N SER A 154 -13.99 -20.20 21.75
CA SER A 154 -13.86 -21.25 20.74
C SER A 154 -12.78 -20.89 19.72
N THR A 155 -13.10 -20.90 18.42
CA THR A 155 -12.13 -20.77 17.33
C THR A 155 -11.89 -19.32 16.92
N LEU A 156 -10.66 -19.02 16.53
CA LEU A 156 -10.28 -17.81 15.81
C LEU A 156 -10.10 -18.17 14.33
N THR A 157 -10.74 -17.45 13.43
CA THR A 157 -10.58 -17.67 11.99
C THR A 157 -10.45 -16.36 11.23
N THR A 158 -9.47 -16.24 10.34
CA THR A 158 -9.44 -15.17 9.34
C THR A 158 -9.90 -15.70 7.99
N ALA A 159 -10.67 -14.90 7.26
CA ALA A 159 -10.86 -15.10 5.82
C ALA A 159 -9.53 -14.89 5.06
N PRO A 160 -9.39 -15.39 3.83
CA PRO A 160 -8.25 -15.06 2.97
C PRO A 160 -8.03 -13.55 2.85
N HIS A 161 -6.76 -13.12 2.77
CA HIS A 161 -6.35 -11.72 2.64
C HIS A 161 -6.78 -10.77 3.77
N SER A 162 -7.27 -11.31 4.89
CA SER A 162 -7.58 -10.49 6.06
C SER A 162 -6.32 -9.94 6.72
N LYS A 163 -6.47 -8.81 7.41
CA LYS A 163 -5.36 -8.12 8.08
C LYS A 163 -5.70 -7.84 9.54
N VAL A 164 -4.73 -8.03 10.42
CA VAL A 164 -4.69 -7.44 11.75
C VAL A 164 -3.49 -6.52 11.77
N ILE A 165 -3.70 -5.22 11.99
CA ILE A 165 -2.64 -4.21 11.94
C ILE A 165 -2.63 -3.34 13.20
N MET A 166 -1.45 -2.88 13.60
CA MET A 166 -1.30 -1.76 14.54
C MET A 166 -1.50 -0.45 13.79
N LYS A 167 -2.25 0.50 14.36
CA LYS A 167 -2.51 1.79 13.72
C LYS A 167 -1.25 2.65 13.61
N SER A 168 -0.39 2.66 14.63
CA SER A 168 0.91 3.35 14.57
C SER A 168 1.94 2.63 13.69
N GLY A 169 1.60 1.46 13.16
CA GLY A 169 2.57 0.52 12.58
C GLY A 169 3.28 -0.31 13.65
N GLY A 170 4.18 -1.19 13.22
CA GLY A 170 4.94 -2.06 14.11
C GLY A 170 4.30 -3.43 14.40
N ARG A 171 5.00 -4.20 15.24
CA ARG A 171 4.84 -5.67 15.36
C ARG A 171 3.87 -6.12 16.47
N GLY A 172 3.28 -5.19 17.22
CA GLY A 172 2.29 -5.46 18.27
C GLY A 172 2.72 -6.51 19.32
N PRO A 173 3.88 -6.36 19.99
CA PRO A 173 4.37 -7.35 20.95
C PRO A 173 3.41 -7.58 22.14
N ASN A 174 2.58 -6.58 22.45
CA ASN A 174 1.61 -6.58 23.55
C ASN A 174 0.18 -6.95 23.10
N VAL A 175 0.03 -7.58 21.94
CA VAL A 175 -1.24 -8.11 21.44
C VAL A 175 -1.30 -9.61 21.74
N PHE A 176 -2.35 -10.04 22.43
CA PHE A 176 -2.53 -11.42 22.89
C PHE A 176 -3.87 -11.99 22.45
N TRP A 177 -3.84 -13.18 21.85
CA TRP A 177 -5.01 -13.95 21.43
C TRP A 177 -5.10 -15.22 22.26
N HIS A 178 -5.96 -15.20 23.26
CA HIS A 178 -6.29 -16.36 24.09
C HIS A 178 -7.43 -17.13 23.41
N VAL A 179 -7.12 -18.28 22.79
CA VAL A 179 -8.06 -19.04 21.96
C VAL A 179 -8.43 -20.36 22.64
N GLY A 180 -9.71 -20.52 22.96
CA GLY A 180 -10.24 -21.66 23.73
C GLY A 180 -10.23 -22.99 22.99
N SER A 181 -10.18 -22.98 21.66
CA SER A 181 -9.99 -24.18 20.84
C SER A 181 -8.82 -24.00 19.86
N SER A 182 -9.08 -23.81 18.58
CA SER A 182 -8.07 -23.72 17.52
C SER A 182 -8.09 -22.36 16.82
N ALA A 183 -6.96 -21.98 16.22
CA ALA A 183 -6.86 -20.80 15.37
C ALA A 183 -6.51 -21.19 13.93
N THR A 184 -7.17 -20.54 12.96
CA THR A 184 -6.85 -20.65 11.54
C THR A 184 -6.61 -19.28 10.95
N ILE A 185 -5.39 -19.04 10.49
CA ILE A 185 -5.03 -17.84 9.75
C ILE A 185 -5.14 -18.19 8.26
N GLY A 186 -6.15 -17.61 7.62
CA GLY A 186 -6.50 -17.79 6.21
C GLY A 186 -5.39 -17.34 5.27
N THR A 187 -5.46 -17.80 4.02
CA THR A 187 -4.37 -17.65 3.05
C THR A 187 -4.06 -16.19 2.80
N TYR A 188 -2.78 -15.87 2.65
CA TYR A 188 -2.29 -14.51 2.40
C TYR A 188 -2.76 -13.45 3.42
N SER A 189 -3.14 -13.86 4.63
CA SER A 189 -3.49 -12.92 5.70
C SER A 189 -2.22 -12.39 6.38
N THR A 190 -2.25 -11.13 6.82
CA THR A 190 -1.21 -10.55 7.69
C THR A 190 -1.74 -10.44 9.11
N PHE A 191 -1.06 -11.06 10.07
CA PHE A 191 -1.54 -11.17 11.44
C PHE A 191 -0.55 -10.56 12.46
N VAL A 192 -1.10 -9.83 13.44
CA VAL A 192 -0.34 -9.22 14.54
C VAL A 192 -0.75 -9.84 15.87
N GLY A 193 0.24 -10.18 16.67
CA GLY A 193 0.08 -10.61 18.06
C GLY A 193 0.35 -12.09 18.32
N ASN A 194 0.44 -12.40 19.60
CA ASN A 194 0.79 -13.72 20.11
C ASN A 194 -0.47 -14.58 20.24
N ILE A 195 -0.55 -15.66 19.48
CA ILE A 195 -1.65 -16.63 19.52
C ILE A 195 -1.28 -17.77 20.47
N ILE A 196 -2.12 -17.97 21.48
CA ILE A 196 -2.06 -19.12 22.36
C ILE A 196 -3.39 -19.84 22.25
N ALA A 197 -3.39 -21.02 21.62
CA ALA A 197 -4.57 -21.83 21.38
C ALA A 197 -4.53 -23.10 22.22
N THR A 198 -5.66 -23.47 22.83
CA THR A 198 -5.78 -24.72 23.58
C THR A 198 -5.46 -25.93 22.72
N ALA A 199 -6.01 -25.99 21.50
CA ALA A 199 -5.88 -27.10 20.57
C ALA A 199 -4.80 -26.83 19.52
N SER A 200 -5.16 -26.59 18.26
CA SER A 200 -4.22 -26.47 17.14
C SER A 200 -4.20 -25.07 16.52
N ILE A 201 -3.11 -24.75 15.84
CA ILE A 201 -2.98 -23.54 15.02
C ILE A 201 -2.66 -23.96 13.58
N ALA A 202 -3.38 -23.40 12.61
CA ALA A 202 -3.08 -23.54 11.20
C ALA A 202 -2.82 -22.15 10.61
N MET A 203 -1.58 -21.88 10.19
CA MET A 203 -1.28 -20.83 9.24
C MET A 203 -1.33 -21.45 7.84
N THR A 204 -2.27 -20.97 7.03
CA THR A 204 -2.48 -21.48 5.68
C THR A 204 -1.65 -20.70 4.66
N THR A 205 -1.52 -21.23 3.45
CA THR A 205 -0.63 -20.74 2.38
C THR A 205 -0.44 -19.21 2.34
N GLY A 206 0.81 -18.75 2.47
CA GLY A 206 1.17 -17.35 2.22
C GLY A 206 0.80 -16.35 3.32
N ALA A 207 0.17 -16.79 4.41
CA ALA A 207 -0.04 -15.95 5.59
C ALA A 207 1.27 -15.54 6.28
N THR A 208 1.27 -14.38 6.92
CA THR A 208 2.41 -13.85 7.70
C THR A 208 1.98 -13.49 9.12
N THR A 209 2.86 -13.69 10.10
CA THR A 209 2.65 -13.27 11.48
C THR A 209 3.88 -12.61 12.09
N THR A 210 3.65 -11.55 12.87
CA THR A 210 4.68 -10.85 13.65
C THR A 210 4.74 -11.28 15.11
N GLY A 211 3.83 -12.16 15.55
CA GLY A 211 3.80 -12.69 16.92
C GLY A 211 3.94 -14.21 16.99
N LYS A 212 4.00 -14.71 18.23
CA LYS A 212 4.27 -16.12 18.53
C LYS A 212 3.04 -17.01 18.33
N LEU A 213 3.27 -18.24 17.90
CA LEU A 213 2.23 -19.26 17.74
C LEU A 213 2.45 -20.39 18.74
N THR A 214 1.53 -20.56 19.70
CA THR A 214 1.58 -21.67 20.64
C THR A 214 0.30 -22.50 20.65
N ALA A 215 0.44 -23.78 20.31
CA ALA A 215 -0.59 -24.81 20.49
C ALA A 215 -0.33 -25.59 21.78
N LEU A 216 -1.23 -25.49 22.76
CA LEU A 216 -1.04 -26.06 24.11
C LEU A 216 -1.26 -27.57 24.18
N THR A 217 -2.05 -28.14 23.27
CA THR A 217 -2.31 -29.60 23.22
C THR A 217 -2.22 -30.18 21.82
N GLY A 218 -2.38 -29.36 20.78
CA GLY A 218 -2.42 -29.79 19.39
C GLY A 218 -1.15 -29.47 18.60
N VAL A 219 -1.36 -29.36 17.29
CA VAL A 219 -0.32 -29.13 16.29
C VAL A 219 -0.23 -27.65 15.92
N VAL A 220 0.94 -27.22 15.47
CA VAL A 220 1.05 -26.03 14.64
C VAL A 220 1.38 -26.46 13.21
N THR A 221 0.49 -26.16 12.27
CA THR A 221 0.71 -26.39 10.84
C THR A 221 0.97 -25.05 10.15
N ILE A 222 2.02 -25.01 9.34
CA ILE A 222 2.45 -23.83 8.61
C ILE A 222 2.66 -24.23 7.15
N ASP A 223 2.22 -23.40 6.21
CA ASP A 223 2.23 -23.64 4.78
C ASP A 223 2.70 -22.39 4.00
N ILE A 224 3.90 -22.40 3.43
CA ILE A 224 4.52 -21.26 2.72
C ILE A 224 4.31 -19.94 3.48
N ASN A 225 4.66 -19.88 4.76
CA ASN A 225 4.41 -18.71 5.61
C ASN A 225 5.69 -18.03 6.10
N ILE A 226 5.53 -16.89 6.77
CA ILE A 226 6.58 -16.23 7.55
C ILE A 226 6.09 -16.09 9.00
N ALA A 227 6.77 -16.74 9.95
CA ALA A 227 6.51 -16.65 11.39
C ALA A 227 7.73 -16.09 12.13
N LEU A 228 7.63 -14.90 12.72
CA LEU A 228 8.75 -14.20 13.36
C LEU A 228 8.77 -14.45 14.89
N ASP A 229 9.95 -14.76 15.46
CA ASP A 229 10.23 -14.72 16.90
C ASP A 229 10.71 -13.34 17.30
N LEU A 230 10.38 -12.99 18.54
CA LEU A 230 10.51 -11.65 19.11
C LEU A 230 11.83 -11.47 19.89
N SER A 231 12.78 -12.42 19.87
CA SER A 231 13.99 -12.38 20.71
C SER A 231 15.34 -12.60 20.02
N LYS A 232 15.38 -12.98 18.74
CA LYS A 232 16.63 -13.14 18.00
C LYS A 232 16.65 -12.13 16.86
N GLU A 233 17.70 -11.32 16.79
CA GLU A 233 17.97 -10.54 15.58
C GLU A 233 18.02 -11.50 14.40
N LEU A 234 17.24 -11.17 13.39
CA LEU A 234 17.17 -11.92 12.15
C LEU A 234 18.49 -11.73 11.41
N ALA A 235 18.85 -12.70 10.56
CA ALA A 235 19.98 -12.49 9.66
C ALA A 235 19.73 -11.18 8.92
N ASP A 236 20.66 -10.26 9.09
CA ASP A 236 20.69 -8.92 8.53
C ASP A 236 22.13 -8.80 8.05
N ARG A 237 22.34 -9.26 6.82
CA ARG A 237 23.67 -9.53 6.27
C ARG A 237 24.40 -8.25 5.96
N ASP A 238 23.68 -7.21 5.57
CA ASP A 238 24.23 -5.91 5.23
C ASP A 238 24.16 -4.91 6.39
N GLY A 239 23.43 -5.24 7.45
CA GLY A 239 23.44 -4.54 8.74
C GLY A 239 22.61 -3.25 8.72
N ASP A 240 21.59 -3.17 7.86
CA ASP A 240 20.77 -1.97 7.69
C ASP A 240 19.61 -1.87 8.70
N GLY A 241 19.40 -2.92 9.49
CA GLY A 241 18.36 -3.05 10.50
C GLY A 241 17.07 -3.71 9.99
N ILE A 242 17.01 -4.08 8.72
CA ILE A 242 15.95 -4.87 8.11
C ILE A 242 16.44 -6.32 7.96
N PRO A 243 15.69 -7.29 8.50
CA PRO A 243 15.98 -8.70 8.29
C PRO A 243 16.09 -9.08 6.80
N ASP A 244 17.04 -9.93 6.43
CA ASP A 244 17.25 -10.52 5.07
C ASP A 244 15.94 -11.02 4.43
N LEU A 245 14.98 -11.43 5.26
CA LEU A 245 13.72 -11.99 4.80
C LEU A 245 12.61 -10.97 4.52
N MET A 246 12.76 -9.77 5.07
CA MET A 246 11.87 -8.63 4.88
C MET A 246 12.50 -7.58 3.97
N ASP A 247 13.77 -7.77 3.64
CA ASP A 247 14.57 -6.93 2.79
C ASP A 247 14.54 -7.44 1.33
N ASP A 248 14.12 -6.57 0.42
CA ASP A 248 14.15 -6.82 -1.03
C ASP A 248 15.59 -6.79 -1.61
N PHE A 249 16.55 -6.32 -0.81
CA PHE A 249 17.96 -6.08 -1.11
C PHE A 249 18.90 -6.52 0.04
N PRO A 250 18.87 -7.80 0.46
CA PRO A 250 19.57 -8.31 1.66
C PRO A 250 21.12 -8.36 1.56
N ASP A 251 21.71 -7.66 0.59
CA ASP A 251 23.14 -7.56 0.33
C ASP A 251 23.56 -6.09 0.04
N ASP A 252 22.66 -5.11 0.22
CA ASP A 252 22.86 -3.69 -0.13
C ASP A 252 22.20 -2.79 0.93
N ALA A 253 22.96 -2.45 1.98
CA ALA A 253 22.47 -1.72 3.15
C ALA A 253 21.90 -0.30 2.89
N ASP A 254 22.05 0.21 1.66
CA ASP A 254 21.46 1.48 1.25
C ASP A 254 20.03 1.30 0.71
N LYS A 255 19.53 0.08 0.52
CA LYS A 255 18.22 -0.26 -0.04
C LYS A 255 17.56 -1.35 0.80
N ALA A 256 16.24 -1.25 0.99
CA ALA A 256 15.48 -2.20 1.80
C ALA A 256 14.16 -2.66 1.15
N PHE A 257 13.41 -1.76 0.52
CA PHE A 257 12.04 -2.05 0.08
C PHE A 257 11.76 -1.57 -1.35
N LYS A 258 11.01 -2.36 -2.12
CA LYS A 258 10.41 -1.99 -3.41
C LYS A 258 8.93 -1.65 -3.23
N SER A 259 8.56 -0.45 -3.65
CA SER A 259 7.17 -0.02 -3.80
C SER A 259 6.81 0.15 -5.27
N PHE A 260 5.59 -0.23 -5.65
CA PHE A 260 5.14 -0.20 -7.05
C PHE A 260 3.97 0.77 -7.22
N SER A 261 4.03 1.64 -8.24
CA SER A 261 2.90 2.51 -8.60
C SER A 261 1.72 1.68 -9.09
N SER A 262 0.49 2.11 -8.76
CA SER A 262 -0.75 1.41 -9.13
C SER A 262 -0.70 -0.12 -8.95
N LEU A 263 -0.15 -0.60 -7.81
CA LEU A 263 0.05 -2.03 -7.50
C LEU A 263 0.85 -2.82 -8.54
N GLY A 264 1.65 -2.14 -9.36
CA GLY A 264 2.45 -2.72 -10.42
C GLY A 264 1.78 -2.76 -11.80
N GLU A 265 0.56 -2.25 -11.95
CA GLU A 265 -0.11 -2.17 -13.26
C GLU A 265 0.35 -0.94 -14.07
N GLY A 266 0.62 0.18 -13.38
CA GLY A 266 0.93 1.47 -14.00
C GLY A 266 -0.31 2.19 -14.54
N SER A 267 -0.07 3.26 -15.29
CA SER A 267 -1.10 4.15 -15.83
C SER A 267 -0.91 4.35 -17.34
N THR A 268 -2.01 4.39 -18.10
CA THR A 268 -2.03 4.92 -19.47
C THR A 268 -2.34 6.42 -19.39
N ILE A 269 -1.48 7.24 -19.98
CA ILE A 269 -1.58 8.70 -19.98
C ILE A 269 -1.82 9.16 -21.41
N GLY A 270 -2.84 10.00 -21.61
CA GLY A 270 -3.13 10.68 -22.88
C GLY A 270 -3.01 12.18 -22.71
N PHE A 271 -2.47 12.86 -23.71
CA PHE A 271 -2.25 14.30 -23.74
C PHE A 271 -2.90 14.95 -24.96
N GLU A 272 -3.30 16.20 -24.79
CA GLU A 272 -3.43 17.21 -25.85
C GLU A 272 -2.13 18.00 -26.00
N ASP A 273 -1.74 18.40 -27.21
CA ASP A 273 -0.48 19.09 -27.49
C ASP A 273 -0.59 20.59 -27.79
N GLN A 274 -1.79 21.09 -28.11
CA GLN A 274 -1.95 22.47 -28.57
C GLN A 274 -2.20 23.48 -27.44
N TRP A 275 -2.07 23.09 -26.17
CA TRP A 275 -2.21 24.02 -25.06
C TRP A 275 -1.37 25.30 -25.28
N PRO A 276 -1.92 26.51 -25.06
CA PRO A 276 -3.18 26.80 -24.36
C PRO A 276 -4.44 26.86 -25.26
N VAL A 277 -4.35 26.57 -26.56
CA VAL A 277 -5.56 26.43 -27.39
C VAL A 277 -6.17 25.05 -27.19
N ARG A 278 -7.43 24.87 -27.58
CA ARG A 278 -8.16 23.62 -27.39
C ARG A 278 -7.71 22.49 -28.32
N GLY A 279 -7.38 22.79 -29.58
CA GLY A 279 -7.20 21.73 -30.58
C GLY A 279 -8.50 20.98 -30.88
N ASP A 280 -8.37 19.74 -31.36
CA ASP A 280 -9.46 18.80 -31.64
C ASP A 280 -9.87 17.93 -30.44
N PHE A 281 -9.08 17.97 -29.36
CA PHE A 281 -9.45 17.48 -28.03
C PHE A 281 -9.71 15.96 -27.96
N ASP A 282 -9.03 15.17 -28.75
CA ASP A 282 -9.20 13.71 -28.85
C ASP A 282 -8.36 12.90 -27.83
N ILE A 283 -7.45 13.56 -27.11
CA ILE A 283 -6.60 13.04 -26.03
C ILE A 283 -5.68 11.90 -26.53
N ASN A 284 -5.30 11.94 -27.81
CA ASN A 284 -4.39 10.96 -28.40
C ASN A 284 -3.11 11.56 -29.00
N ASP A 285 -2.92 12.90 -28.90
CA ASP A 285 -1.75 13.58 -29.47
C ASP A 285 -0.44 12.92 -29.04
N LEU A 286 -0.37 12.51 -27.77
CA LEU A 286 0.62 11.57 -27.25
C LEU A 286 -0.04 10.62 -26.25
N VAL A 287 0.14 9.31 -26.45
CA VAL A 287 -0.32 8.28 -25.50
C VAL A 287 0.85 7.44 -25.04
N ILE A 288 1.07 7.37 -23.73
CA ILE A 288 2.19 6.65 -23.11
C ILE A 288 1.74 5.92 -21.86
N THR A 289 2.22 4.69 -21.64
CA THR A 289 2.08 4.06 -20.32
C THR A 289 3.27 4.37 -19.46
N SER A 290 3.07 4.60 -18.17
CA SER A 290 4.13 4.71 -17.17
C SER A 290 3.89 3.77 -15.99
N LYS A 291 4.96 3.20 -15.46
CA LYS A 291 4.98 2.37 -14.26
C LYS A 291 6.24 2.69 -13.47
N TYR A 292 6.10 2.82 -12.16
CA TYR A 292 7.23 3.13 -11.29
C TYR A 292 7.49 2.02 -10.28
N THR A 293 8.76 1.73 -10.07
CA THR A 293 9.26 1.05 -8.89
C THR A 293 10.13 2.02 -8.11
N VAL A 294 9.73 2.33 -6.89
CA VAL A 294 10.48 3.21 -5.99
C VAL A 294 11.11 2.38 -4.90
N ILE A 295 12.39 2.59 -4.70
CA ILE A 295 13.20 1.85 -3.76
C ILE A 295 13.58 2.76 -2.61
N THR A 296 13.40 2.28 -1.39
CA THR A 296 13.73 3.00 -0.16
C THR A 296 14.74 2.24 0.69
N ASN A 297 15.51 2.93 1.52
CA ASN A 297 16.32 2.32 2.58
C ASN A 297 15.46 1.88 3.79
N ALA A 298 16.08 1.28 4.80
CA ALA A 298 15.45 0.87 6.05
C ALA A 298 14.62 1.94 6.78
N LYS A 299 14.90 3.22 6.51
CA LYS A 299 14.23 4.39 7.12
C LYS A 299 13.11 4.95 6.25
N ASN A 300 12.68 4.23 5.22
CA ASN A 300 11.71 4.66 4.21
C ASN A 300 12.12 5.92 3.43
N GLN A 301 13.42 6.24 3.38
CA GLN A 301 13.91 7.32 2.53
C GLN A 301 14.14 6.79 1.12
N VAL A 302 13.67 7.50 0.12
CA VAL A 302 13.82 7.09 -1.27
C VAL A 302 15.28 7.19 -1.70
N VAL A 303 15.80 6.12 -2.31
CA VAL A 303 17.20 6.00 -2.75
C VAL A 303 17.32 5.69 -4.25
N GLN A 304 16.30 5.11 -4.86
CA GLN A 304 16.28 4.87 -6.31
C GLN A 304 14.85 4.87 -6.84
N VAL A 305 14.69 5.34 -8.08
CA VAL A 305 13.43 5.22 -8.82
C VAL A 305 13.72 4.55 -10.17
N ILE A 306 12.88 3.59 -10.52
CA ILE A 306 12.85 2.93 -11.82
C ILE A 306 11.53 3.30 -12.48
N GLY A 307 11.58 3.94 -13.65
CA GLY A 307 10.42 4.25 -14.46
C GLY A 307 10.43 3.42 -15.73
N ASP A 308 9.40 2.61 -15.93
CA ASP A 308 9.16 1.85 -17.16
C ASP A 308 8.07 2.56 -17.97
N TYR A 309 8.38 2.83 -19.24
CA TYR A 309 7.51 3.59 -20.13
C TYR A 309 7.30 2.88 -21.46
N LYS A 310 6.14 3.09 -22.05
CA LYS A 310 5.83 2.59 -23.40
C LYS A 310 5.02 3.61 -24.17
N LEU A 311 5.65 4.27 -25.14
CA LEU A 311 4.98 5.19 -26.07
C LEU A 311 4.10 4.36 -27.01
N GLN A 312 2.79 4.60 -26.98
CA GLN A 312 1.78 3.83 -27.68
C GLN A 312 1.27 4.53 -28.95
N ALA A 313 1.17 5.85 -28.90
CA ALA A 313 0.69 6.70 -29.99
C ALA A 313 1.33 8.09 -29.94
N ALA A 314 1.39 8.73 -31.10
CA ALA A 314 1.91 10.06 -31.37
C ALA A 314 1.02 10.70 -32.46
N GLY A 315 -0.25 10.94 -32.14
CA GLY A 315 -1.25 11.47 -33.08
C GLY A 315 -1.03 12.93 -33.44
N GLY A 316 -0.46 13.69 -32.51
CA GLY A 316 -0.38 15.15 -32.61
C GLY A 316 0.59 15.61 -33.69
N SER A 317 0.26 16.72 -34.35
CA SER A 317 1.11 17.26 -35.42
C SER A 317 2.38 17.95 -34.92
N ILE A 318 2.49 18.23 -33.61
CA ILE A 318 3.63 18.90 -33.00
C ILE A 318 4.68 17.86 -32.59
N ASP A 319 5.96 18.17 -32.84
CA ASP A 319 7.09 17.36 -32.41
C ASP A 319 7.30 17.43 -30.88
N ASN A 320 6.40 16.84 -30.11
CA ASN A 320 6.45 16.87 -28.65
C ASN A 320 7.57 15.98 -28.10
N GLY A 321 8.28 16.50 -27.10
CA GLY A 321 9.06 15.70 -26.17
C GLY A 321 8.19 15.22 -25.00
N PHE A 322 8.70 14.24 -24.24
CA PHE A 322 8.06 13.73 -23.04
C PHE A 322 9.03 13.78 -21.85
N GLY A 323 8.54 14.26 -20.71
CA GLY A 323 9.28 14.34 -19.48
C GLY A 323 8.45 14.00 -18.25
N VAL A 324 9.15 13.81 -17.14
CA VAL A 324 8.53 13.58 -15.83
C VAL A 324 9.24 14.44 -14.80
N MET A 325 8.47 15.23 -14.04
CA MET A 325 8.94 16.00 -12.91
C MET A 325 8.64 15.26 -11.60
N PHE A 326 9.67 15.06 -10.79
CA PHE A 326 9.58 14.42 -9.48
C PHE A 326 9.57 15.46 -8.36
N PRO A 327 8.90 15.18 -7.21
CA PRO A 327 8.90 16.06 -6.03
C PRO A 327 10.23 15.99 -5.25
N LEU A 328 11.33 16.16 -5.96
CA LEU A 328 12.70 16.04 -5.47
C LEU A 328 13.53 17.18 -6.03
N ASP A 329 14.41 17.76 -5.23
CA ASP A 329 15.33 18.78 -5.74
C ASP A 329 16.32 18.16 -6.74
N ARG A 330 16.56 18.86 -7.86
CA ARG A 330 17.41 18.34 -8.95
C ARG A 330 18.77 17.86 -8.46
N SER A 331 19.39 18.61 -7.55
CA SER A 331 20.73 18.32 -7.02
C SER A 331 20.82 17.02 -6.23
N LYS A 332 19.70 16.38 -5.91
CA LYS A 332 19.65 15.11 -5.18
C LYS A 332 19.80 13.90 -6.09
N VAL A 333 19.61 14.06 -7.39
CA VAL A 333 19.83 12.99 -8.36
C VAL A 333 21.33 12.81 -8.57
N VAL A 334 21.84 11.65 -8.18
CA VAL A 334 23.29 11.35 -8.21
C VAL A 334 23.70 10.73 -9.54
N LYS A 335 22.83 9.87 -10.07
CA LYS A 335 23.08 9.09 -11.27
C LYS A 335 21.76 8.86 -11.99
N ILE A 336 21.80 8.89 -13.32
CA ILE A 336 20.66 8.57 -14.17
C ILE A 336 21.11 7.70 -15.35
N GLU A 337 20.30 6.72 -15.70
CA GLU A 337 20.46 5.84 -16.86
C GLU A 337 19.14 5.79 -17.64
N GLY A 338 19.22 5.79 -18.97
CA GLY A 338 18.05 5.65 -19.85
C GLY A 338 17.26 6.93 -20.13
N ALA A 339 17.61 8.06 -19.51
CA ALA A 339 17.04 9.38 -19.78
C ALA A 339 18.05 10.50 -19.49
N VAL A 340 17.67 11.75 -19.81
CA VAL A 340 18.46 12.96 -19.53
C VAL A 340 17.86 13.69 -18.32
N LEU A 341 18.69 14.02 -17.33
CA LEU A 341 18.30 14.93 -16.25
C LEU A 341 18.39 16.38 -16.75
N GLU A 342 17.25 17.06 -16.87
CA GLU A 342 17.17 18.38 -17.50
C GLU A 342 17.88 19.45 -16.67
N GLU A 343 18.70 20.27 -17.34
CA GLU A 343 19.41 21.40 -16.72
C GLU A 343 18.49 22.59 -16.45
N ASN A 344 18.91 23.47 -15.53
CA ASN A 344 18.18 24.70 -15.15
C ASN A 344 16.79 24.45 -14.54
N GLN A 345 16.62 23.31 -13.87
CA GLN A 345 15.44 22.97 -13.08
C GLN A 345 15.79 22.95 -11.59
N SER A 346 14.91 23.49 -10.75
CA SER A 346 14.98 23.38 -9.30
C SER A 346 14.61 21.98 -8.83
N LYS A 347 13.64 21.35 -9.51
CA LYS A 347 13.20 19.97 -9.29
C LYS A 347 13.86 19.00 -10.27
N ALA A 348 13.89 17.72 -9.88
CA ALA A 348 14.35 16.65 -10.74
C ALA A 348 13.36 16.45 -11.88
N VAL A 349 13.77 16.83 -13.08
CA VAL A 349 13.01 16.64 -14.32
C VAL A 349 13.82 15.74 -15.23
N ILE A 350 13.24 14.60 -15.62
CA ILE A 350 13.85 13.70 -16.60
C ILE A 350 13.17 13.88 -17.95
N ILE A 351 13.95 13.82 -19.02
CA ILE A 351 13.48 13.86 -20.40
C ILE A 351 13.80 12.52 -21.06
N LEU A 352 12.76 11.84 -21.54
CA LEU A 352 12.90 10.54 -22.21
C LEU A 352 13.28 10.72 -23.68
N PHE A 353 12.57 11.62 -24.35
CA PHE A 353 12.80 11.99 -25.74
C PHE A 353 12.35 13.44 -25.97
N ASP A 354 12.92 14.09 -26.97
CA ASP A 354 12.64 15.49 -27.33
C ASP A 354 11.67 15.64 -28.51
N ASN A 355 11.39 14.54 -29.22
CA ASN A 355 10.53 14.52 -30.41
C ASN A 355 9.93 13.12 -30.61
N MET A 356 8.63 12.98 -30.38
CA MET A 356 7.90 11.72 -30.50
C MET A 356 7.91 11.13 -31.92
N HIS A 357 7.92 11.96 -32.97
CA HIS A 357 7.94 11.51 -34.36
C HIS A 357 9.28 10.89 -34.79
N LYS A 358 10.37 11.15 -34.06
CA LYS A 358 11.63 10.42 -34.23
C LYS A 358 11.59 9.04 -33.58
N GLU A 359 10.78 8.88 -32.54
CA GLU A 359 10.64 7.63 -31.80
C GLU A 359 9.62 6.69 -32.45
N MET A 360 8.60 7.25 -33.12
CA MET A 360 7.56 6.53 -33.84
C MET A 360 7.28 7.18 -35.20
N ALA A 361 7.45 6.41 -36.27
CA ALA A 361 7.29 6.91 -37.65
C ALA A 361 5.82 7.09 -38.09
N ASN A 362 4.88 6.53 -37.34
CA ASN A 362 3.44 6.58 -37.59
C ASN A 362 2.72 6.86 -36.27
N GLY A 363 1.65 7.67 -36.31
CA GLY A 363 0.98 8.16 -35.10
C GLY A 363 0.14 7.13 -34.34
N ASN A 364 -0.29 6.04 -34.99
CA ASN A 364 -1.14 5.00 -34.40
C ASN A 364 -2.52 5.48 -33.88
N THR A 365 -3.12 6.47 -34.52
CA THR A 365 -4.43 7.06 -34.14
C THR A 365 -5.46 7.04 -35.26
N GLU A 366 -5.04 6.83 -36.51
CA GLU A 366 -5.90 6.74 -37.69
C GLU A 366 -6.16 5.29 -38.15
N PRO A 367 -7.42 4.81 -38.17
CA PRO A 367 -7.74 3.46 -38.64
C PRO A 367 -7.31 3.21 -40.10
N GLY A 368 -6.73 2.04 -40.35
CA GLY A 368 -6.31 1.61 -41.68
C GLY A 368 -5.04 2.27 -42.23
N LYS A 369 -4.36 3.10 -41.43
CA LYS A 369 -3.02 3.63 -41.74
C LYS A 369 -1.91 2.69 -41.25
N PRO A 370 -0.69 2.75 -41.82
CA PRO A 370 0.46 2.04 -41.28
C PRO A 370 0.70 2.36 -39.80
N GLN A 371 1.15 1.36 -39.04
CA GLN A 371 1.41 1.49 -37.60
C GLN A 371 2.90 1.35 -37.29
N SER A 372 3.32 1.99 -36.21
CA SER A 372 4.62 1.76 -35.57
C SER A 372 4.48 0.83 -34.37
N GLU A 373 5.48 -0.01 -34.13
CA GLU A 373 5.56 -0.75 -32.88
C GLU A 373 5.75 0.22 -31.71
N PRO A 374 5.05 0.02 -30.57
CA PRO A 374 5.24 0.85 -29.39
C PRO A 374 6.69 0.84 -28.90
N LYS A 375 7.23 2.01 -28.58
CA LYS A 375 8.61 2.18 -28.11
C LYS A 375 8.68 2.07 -26.58
N VAL A 376 9.60 1.24 -26.07
CA VAL A 376 9.76 1.00 -24.62
C VAL A 376 11.02 1.70 -24.10
N TYR A 377 10.91 2.29 -22.91
CA TYR A 377 12.01 2.90 -22.17
C TYR A 377 12.03 2.36 -20.74
N THR A 378 13.23 2.18 -20.19
CA THR A 378 13.43 1.96 -18.76
C THR A 378 14.45 2.99 -18.29
N VAL A 379 14.03 3.82 -17.34
CA VAL A 379 14.86 4.85 -16.72
C VAL A 379 15.16 4.42 -15.30
N LYS A 380 16.40 4.60 -14.86
CA LYS A 380 16.80 4.40 -13.47
C LYS A 380 17.53 5.64 -12.99
N PHE A 381 17.16 6.17 -11.83
CA PHE A 381 17.96 7.21 -11.21
C PHE A 381 18.09 7.03 -9.70
N ASP A 382 19.31 7.29 -9.23
CA ASP A 382 19.73 7.16 -7.83
C ASP A 382 19.61 8.53 -7.14
N ILE A 383 19.20 8.50 -5.87
CA ILE A 383 18.90 9.69 -5.08
C ILE A 383 19.75 9.69 -3.81
N GLU A 384 20.51 10.76 -3.59
CA GLU A 384 21.22 10.98 -2.33
C GLU A 384 20.30 11.65 -1.31
N LYS A 385 20.07 11.00 -0.16
CA LYS A 385 19.26 11.55 0.95
C LYS A 385 17.89 12.00 0.45
N GLY A 386 17.17 11.08 -0.19
CA GLY A 386 15.82 11.36 -0.68
C GLY A 386 14.82 11.63 0.45
N PRO A 387 13.66 12.21 0.09
CA PRO A 387 12.54 12.37 1.02
C PRO A 387 12.01 11.02 1.50
N LEU A 388 11.16 11.05 2.52
CA LEU A 388 10.39 9.87 2.91
C LEU A 388 9.45 9.47 1.77
N LEU A 389 9.17 8.17 1.65
CA LEU A 389 8.26 7.62 0.64
C LEU A 389 6.87 8.31 0.65
N GLU A 390 6.37 8.64 1.84
CA GLU A 390 5.07 9.31 2.01
C GLU A 390 5.06 10.73 1.41
N ASP A 391 6.17 11.45 1.50
CA ASP A 391 6.34 12.80 0.93
C ASP A 391 6.67 12.73 -0.57
N PHE A 392 7.35 11.66 -1.00
CA PHE A 392 7.73 11.48 -2.39
C PHE A 392 6.55 11.04 -3.27
N GLY A 393 5.67 10.19 -2.74
CA GLY A 393 4.54 9.63 -3.47
C GLY A 393 4.94 8.60 -4.55
N MET A 394 3.93 8.00 -5.19
CA MET A 394 4.07 6.91 -6.18
C MET A 394 3.62 7.26 -7.59
N GLU A 395 3.06 8.44 -7.77
CA GLU A 395 2.61 8.94 -9.06
C GLU A 395 3.31 10.28 -9.28
N PHE A 396 3.87 10.48 -10.47
CA PHE A 396 4.75 11.61 -10.76
C PHE A 396 4.23 12.44 -11.92
N ASN A 397 4.56 13.74 -11.89
CA ASN A 397 4.02 14.72 -12.81
C ASN A 397 4.61 14.53 -14.22
N SER A 398 3.93 13.74 -15.02
CA SER A 398 4.26 13.50 -16.42
C SER A 398 3.77 14.66 -17.27
N PHE A 399 4.54 15.03 -18.29
CA PHE A 399 4.21 16.12 -19.18
C PHE A 399 4.79 15.94 -20.57
N ILE A 400 4.14 16.58 -21.54
CA ILE A 400 4.69 16.79 -22.87
C ILE A 400 5.15 18.24 -23.03
N PHE A 401 6.09 18.47 -23.93
CA PHE A 401 6.59 19.82 -24.18
C PHE A 401 7.07 20.01 -25.61
N TYR A 402 7.06 21.25 -26.06
CA TYR A 402 7.69 21.67 -27.30
C TYR A 402 8.20 23.12 -27.17
N LYS A 403 8.92 23.59 -28.19
CA LYS A 403 9.49 24.95 -28.20
C LYS A 403 9.05 25.72 -29.43
N VAL A 404 8.70 26.99 -29.21
CA VAL A 404 8.48 27.99 -30.26
C VAL A 404 9.53 29.10 -30.08
N GLY A 405 10.58 29.07 -30.90
CA GLY A 405 11.75 29.90 -30.66
C GLY A 405 12.40 29.59 -29.31
N THR A 406 12.43 30.56 -28.40
CA THR A 406 12.91 30.38 -27.02
C THR A 406 11.81 30.09 -26.01
N SER A 407 10.54 30.20 -26.40
CA SER A 407 9.39 29.95 -25.52
C SER A 407 9.13 28.43 -25.44
N ARG A 408 8.97 27.92 -24.22
CA ARG A 408 8.66 26.51 -23.96
C ARG A 408 7.20 26.38 -23.56
N HIS A 409 6.51 25.47 -24.25
CA HIS A 409 5.14 25.09 -23.97
C HIS A 409 5.19 23.73 -23.27
N GLU A 410 4.40 23.53 -22.22
CA GLU A 410 4.31 22.28 -21.49
C GLU A 410 2.86 21.97 -21.16
N VAL A 411 2.48 20.70 -21.28
CA VAL A 411 1.18 20.20 -20.83
C VAL A 411 1.43 19.15 -19.79
N HIS A 412 1.04 19.46 -18.54
CA HIS A 412 1.14 18.54 -17.43
C HIS A 412 -0.22 17.94 -17.08
N MET A 413 -0.19 16.89 -16.28
CA MET A 413 -1.36 16.37 -15.59
C MET A 413 -2.14 17.48 -14.87
N THR A 414 -3.46 17.56 -15.09
CA THR A 414 -4.32 18.62 -14.51
C THR A 414 -4.11 18.80 -13.01
N GLY A 415 -3.97 20.05 -12.58
CA GLY A 415 -3.70 20.42 -11.18
C GLY A 415 -2.23 20.35 -10.76
N ASN A 416 -1.33 19.81 -11.58
CA ASN A 416 0.10 19.84 -11.28
C ASN A 416 0.74 21.15 -11.73
N ALA A 417 1.73 21.62 -10.98
CA ALA A 417 2.51 22.79 -11.35
C ALA A 417 3.45 22.50 -12.55
N PRO A 418 3.76 23.52 -13.37
CA PRO A 418 4.74 23.42 -14.45
C PRO A 418 6.17 23.16 -13.95
N THR A 419 7.09 22.91 -14.89
CA THR A 419 8.52 23.01 -14.62
C THR A 419 9.00 24.48 -14.57
N ASP A 420 10.27 24.72 -14.22
CA ASP A 420 10.84 26.08 -14.19
C ASP A 420 11.00 26.70 -15.58
N LEU A 421 10.98 25.88 -16.63
CA LEU A 421 11.26 26.31 -17.99
C LEU A 421 10.01 26.74 -18.76
N ILE A 422 8.80 26.57 -18.21
CA ILE A 422 7.54 26.99 -18.84
C ILE A 422 7.54 28.49 -19.19
N ASP A 423 6.95 28.83 -20.33
CA ASP A 423 6.51 30.20 -20.58
C ASP A 423 5.25 30.51 -19.77
N LYS A 424 5.44 31.16 -18.62
CA LYS A 424 4.36 31.52 -17.68
C LYS A 424 3.34 32.48 -18.27
N SER A 425 3.64 33.16 -19.38
CA SER A 425 2.69 34.09 -20.01
C SER A 425 1.51 33.39 -20.72
N LEU A 426 1.61 32.06 -20.91
CA LEU A 426 0.59 31.26 -21.56
C LEU A 426 -0.60 30.93 -20.65
N PHE A 427 -0.40 30.92 -19.33
CA PHE A 427 -1.47 30.59 -18.37
C PHE A 427 -2.64 31.56 -18.45
N GLY A 428 -3.86 31.01 -18.50
CA GLY A 428 -5.12 31.75 -18.60
C GLY A 428 -5.39 32.36 -19.97
N THR A 429 -4.61 32.01 -21.00
CA THR A 429 -4.81 32.47 -22.37
C THR A 429 -5.64 31.47 -23.18
N SER A 430 -6.19 31.89 -24.32
CA SER A 430 -6.92 30.99 -25.24
C SER A 430 -8.04 30.18 -24.57
N ASP A 431 -8.02 28.85 -24.59
CA ASP A 431 -9.02 28.00 -23.92
C ASP A 431 -8.57 27.56 -22.50
N ASP A 432 -7.31 27.78 -22.16
CA ASP A 432 -6.78 27.51 -20.82
C ASP A 432 -7.43 28.41 -19.77
N ASN A 433 -7.75 27.80 -18.63
CA ASN A 433 -8.31 28.44 -17.45
C ASN A 433 -7.38 28.23 -16.24
N SER A 434 -6.09 27.99 -16.46
CA SER A 434 -5.12 27.91 -15.37
C SER A 434 -5.06 29.24 -14.61
N ASP A 435 -4.95 29.13 -13.30
CA ASP A 435 -4.74 30.24 -12.38
C ASP A 435 -3.70 29.79 -11.34
N PRO A 436 -2.41 30.10 -11.58
CA PRO A 436 -1.33 29.75 -10.66
C PRO A 436 -1.54 30.26 -9.24
N ALA A 437 -2.28 31.38 -9.04
CA ALA A 437 -2.53 31.95 -7.72
C ALA A 437 -3.46 31.06 -6.87
N THR A 438 -4.30 30.25 -7.51
CA THR A 438 -5.19 29.28 -6.84
C THR A 438 -4.71 27.83 -6.99
N GLY A 439 -3.55 27.61 -7.60
CA GLY A 439 -3.02 26.27 -7.86
C GLY A 439 -3.80 25.50 -8.93
N ARG A 440 -4.61 26.20 -9.75
CA ARG A 440 -5.36 25.59 -10.85
C ARG A 440 -4.49 25.58 -12.10
N TYR A 441 -4.28 24.40 -12.69
CA TYR A 441 -3.40 24.24 -13.84
C TYR A 441 -3.98 23.25 -14.87
N TYR A 442 -3.72 23.50 -16.15
CA TYR A 442 -3.97 22.63 -17.30
C TYR A 442 -5.42 22.13 -17.37
N VAL A 443 -6.34 23.08 -17.35
CA VAL A 443 -7.77 22.83 -17.47
C VAL A 443 -8.39 23.85 -18.40
N THR A 444 -9.30 23.43 -19.26
CA THR A 444 -10.03 24.33 -20.16
C THR A 444 -11.00 25.23 -19.39
N LYS A 445 -11.52 26.28 -20.06
CA LYS A 445 -12.62 27.12 -19.53
C LYS A 445 -13.90 26.36 -19.21
N THR A 446 -14.10 25.21 -19.85
CA THR A 446 -15.23 24.30 -19.60
C THR A 446 -14.93 23.23 -18.55
N GLY A 447 -13.72 23.20 -17.99
CA GLY A 447 -13.33 22.27 -16.94
C GLY A 447 -12.74 20.95 -17.43
N LEU A 448 -12.42 20.81 -18.72
CA LEU A 448 -11.81 19.59 -19.26
C LEU A 448 -10.30 19.57 -19.02
N PRO A 449 -9.71 18.41 -18.68
CA PRO A 449 -8.27 18.26 -18.51
C PRO A 449 -7.55 18.14 -19.86
N TYR A 450 -6.41 18.82 -20.02
CA TYR A 450 -5.54 18.64 -21.20
C TYR A 450 -4.69 17.36 -21.16
N ALA A 451 -4.63 16.69 -20.00
CA ALA A 451 -3.95 15.42 -19.84
C ALA A 451 -4.70 14.56 -18.82
N ILE A 452 -4.83 13.27 -19.12
CA ILE A 452 -5.50 12.29 -18.27
C ILE A 452 -4.58 11.11 -17.99
N ALA A 453 -4.80 10.47 -16.85
CA ALA A 453 -4.17 9.21 -16.49
C ALA A 453 -5.27 8.28 -15.98
N VAL A 454 -5.30 7.06 -16.52
CA VAL A 454 -6.20 5.99 -16.06
C VAL A 454 -5.39 4.70 -15.89
N PRO A 455 -5.91 3.69 -15.19
CA PRO A 455 -5.19 2.42 -15.02
C PRO A 455 -4.74 1.82 -16.36
N ALA A 456 -3.52 1.29 -16.40
CA ALA A 456 -2.92 0.80 -17.62
C ALA A 456 -3.83 -0.20 -18.36
N GLY A 457 -3.96 0.00 -19.68
CA GLY A 457 -4.76 -0.88 -20.54
C GLY A 457 -6.28 -0.68 -20.43
N LYS A 458 -6.77 0.30 -19.67
CA LYS A 458 -8.20 0.65 -19.61
C LYS A 458 -8.59 1.74 -20.62
N PHE A 459 -7.68 2.67 -20.93
CA PHE A 459 -7.95 3.69 -21.93
C PHE A 459 -7.86 3.13 -23.33
N GLN A 460 -8.94 3.26 -24.10
CA GLN A 460 -8.92 3.06 -25.54
C GLN A 460 -9.07 4.43 -26.17
N TYR A 461 -7.95 5.02 -26.58
CA TYR A 461 -7.95 6.40 -27.05
C TYR A 461 -8.84 6.56 -28.30
N PRO A 462 -9.49 7.73 -28.45
CA PRO A 462 -10.26 8.07 -29.64
C PRO A 462 -9.45 8.01 -30.93
N ILE A 463 -10.15 7.91 -32.05
CA ILE A 463 -9.58 8.09 -33.40
C ILE A 463 -9.14 9.55 -33.56
N GLU A 464 -8.05 9.77 -34.32
CA GLU A 464 -7.56 11.09 -34.72
C GLU A 464 -8.68 12.09 -35.07
N GLY A 465 -8.65 13.26 -34.42
CA GLY A 465 -9.58 14.37 -34.60
C GLY A 465 -10.98 14.16 -34.01
N LYS A 466 -11.19 13.11 -33.22
CA LYS A 466 -12.48 12.85 -32.55
C LYS A 466 -12.42 13.25 -31.08
N ASP A 467 -12.95 14.44 -30.80
CA ASP A 467 -13.08 14.97 -29.43
C ASP A 467 -13.52 13.88 -28.46
N VAL A 468 -12.77 13.72 -27.37
CA VAL A 468 -12.93 12.66 -26.38
C VAL A 468 -14.34 12.65 -25.78
N THR A 469 -15.03 13.80 -25.72
CA THR A 469 -16.40 13.91 -25.21
C THR A 469 -17.43 13.26 -26.12
N LEU A 470 -17.11 13.06 -27.40
CA LEU A 470 -17.93 12.33 -28.37
C LEU A 470 -17.67 10.82 -28.29
N ALA A 471 -16.44 10.42 -27.96
CA ALA A 471 -16.06 9.01 -27.79
C ALA A 471 -16.50 8.47 -26.42
N TYR A 472 -16.34 9.26 -25.37
CA TYR A 472 -16.65 8.95 -23.97
C TYR A 472 -17.71 9.93 -23.45
N LEU A 473 -18.96 9.47 -23.46
CA LEU A 473 -20.14 10.34 -23.36
C LEU A 473 -20.34 10.98 -21.98
N HIS A 474 -19.74 10.41 -20.94
CA HIS A 474 -19.75 10.97 -19.57
C HIS A 474 -18.44 11.68 -19.19
N PHE A 475 -17.48 11.81 -20.11
CA PHE A 475 -16.18 12.45 -19.83
C PHE A 475 -16.34 13.90 -19.33
N ALA A 476 -17.19 14.69 -19.99
CA ALA A 476 -17.41 16.08 -19.61
C ALA A 476 -18.07 16.22 -18.21
N GLU A 477 -19.02 15.33 -17.88
CA GLU A 477 -19.67 15.31 -16.57
C GLU A 477 -18.69 14.88 -15.46
N TRP A 478 -17.85 13.88 -15.75
CA TRP A 478 -16.76 13.47 -14.87
C TRP A 478 -15.81 14.63 -14.60
N ALA A 479 -15.32 15.29 -15.66
CA ALA A 479 -14.39 16.42 -15.55
C ALA A 479 -14.99 17.59 -14.77
N ALA A 480 -16.22 18.00 -15.11
CA ALA A 480 -16.92 19.10 -14.44
C ALA A 480 -17.21 18.81 -12.95
N SER A 481 -17.33 17.55 -12.56
CA SER A 481 -17.52 17.14 -11.16
C SER A 481 -16.23 17.13 -10.33
N GLY A 482 -15.07 17.35 -10.95
CA GLY A 482 -13.77 17.14 -10.34
C GLY A 482 -13.49 15.66 -10.06
N GLY A 483 -13.96 14.78 -10.94
CA GLY A 483 -13.75 13.34 -10.87
C GLY A 483 -14.64 12.56 -9.90
N LYS A 484 -15.73 13.16 -9.39
CA LYS A 484 -16.63 12.54 -8.40
C LYS A 484 -17.77 11.73 -9.04
N SER A 485 -18.29 12.22 -10.15
CA SER A 485 -19.33 11.54 -10.94
C SER A 485 -18.67 10.74 -12.06
N PHE A 486 -19.24 9.58 -12.40
CA PHE A 486 -18.75 8.73 -13.51
C PHE A 486 -17.25 8.43 -13.41
N ALA A 487 -16.75 8.07 -12.22
CA ALA A 487 -15.33 7.73 -12.03
C ALA A 487 -14.86 6.53 -12.87
N ASP A 488 -15.81 5.75 -13.38
CA ASP A 488 -15.67 4.60 -14.28
C ASP A 488 -15.87 4.95 -15.77
N TRP A 489 -15.88 6.23 -16.14
CA TRP A 489 -16.15 6.67 -17.52
C TRP A 489 -15.24 5.98 -18.55
N TYR A 490 -13.99 5.68 -18.18
CA TYR A 490 -12.96 5.13 -19.07
C TYR A 490 -13.02 3.61 -19.22
N ASP A 491 -13.63 2.85 -18.30
CA ASP A 491 -13.68 1.38 -18.33
C ASP A 491 -15.08 0.82 -18.56
N ASN A 492 -16.13 1.61 -18.32
CA ASN A 492 -17.50 1.20 -18.52
C ASN A 492 -17.86 1.21 -20.02
N VAL A 493 -18.30 0.04 -20.52
CA VAL A 493 -18.67 -0.20 -21.92
C VAL A 493 -20.18 -0.35 -22.11
N SER A 494 -20.97 -0.05 -21.08
CA SER A 494 -22.43 -0.10 -21.18
C SER A 494 -22.97 0.97 -22.13
N THR A 495 -24.16 0.72 -22.67
CA THR A 495 -24.85 1.68 -23.56
C THR A 495 -24.96 3.05 -22.87
N GLY A 496 -24.51 4.10 -23.55
CA GLY A 496 -24.53 5.46 -23.04
C GLY A 496 -23.24 5.94 -22.39
N TYR A 497 -22.22 5.08 -22.20
CA TYR A 497 -20.91 5.50 -21.69
C TYR A 497 -19.90 5.81 -22.79
N ARG A 498 -19.96 5.05 -23.90
CA ARG A 498 -18.96 5.11 -24.97
C ARG A 498 -19.61 4.97 -26.34
N ASN A 499 -19.12 5.74 -27.30
CA ASN A 499 -19.40 5.51 -28.71
C ASN A 499 -18.24 4.70 -29.34
N PRO A 500 -18.43 3.39 -29.60
CA PRO A 500 -17.36 2.54 -30.12
C PRO A 500 -16.91 2.93 -31.54
N GLU A 501 -17.71 3.66 -32.31
CA GLU A 501 -17.33 4.11 -33.66
C GLU A 501 -16.20 5.16 -33.65
N PHE A 502 -15.98 5.83 -32.51
CA PHE A 502 -14.95 6.86 -32.36
C PHE A 502 -13.73 6.38 -31.60
N ILE A 503 -13.67 5.10 -31.22
CA ILE A 503 -12.55 4.50 -30.52
C ILE A 503 -11.55 3.95 -31.54
N TYR A 504 -10.27 4.24 -31.35
CA TYR A 504 -9.24 3.70 -32.22
C TYR A 504 -9.18 2.18 -32.11
N SER A 505 -9.18 1.52 -33.27
CA SER A 505 -8.90 0.10 -33.38
C SER A 505 -7.87 -0.11 -34.50
N LYS A 506 -6.99 -1.07 -34.26
CA LYS A 506 -5.81 -1.31 -35.10
C LYS A 506 -6.16 -1.83 -36.49
#